data_AF-A0A497T8B3-F1
#
_entry.id   AF-A0A497T8B3-F1
#
_cell.length_a   1.000
_cell.length_b   1.000
_cell.length_c   1.000
_cell.angle_alpha   90.00
_cell.angle_beta   90.00
_cell.angle_gamma   90.00
#
_symmetry.space_group_name_H-M   'P 1'
#
loop_
_entity.id
_entity.type
_entity.pdbx_description
1 polymer ?
#
loop_
_entity_poly.entity_id
_entity_poly.type
_entity_poly.pdbx_seq_one_letter_code
_entity_poly.pdbx_strand_id
1 'polypeptide(L)'
;MDPKIEFIVGNFDLRGLGKKCNFHGCSKYPSKEALIFEIDIRGERKDVVSLYFCERHYNLVIKDIIKKLNELSERGKRIEIEVKETGYVTY
;
A
#
# COMPACT_ATOMS: atom_id res chain seq x y z
N MET A 1 16.63 9.46 -3.97
CA MET A 1 15.71 8.33 -3.72
C MET A 1 14.29 8.85 -3.96
N ASP A 2 13.37 8.04 -4.48
CA ASP A 2 11.99 8.51 -4.73
C ASP A 2 11.29 8.79 -3.38
N PRO A 3 10.73 9.99 -3.15
CA PRO A 3 10.17 10.38 -1.85
C PRO A 3 8.97 9.51 -1.44
N LYS A 4 8.25 8.90 -2.39
CA LYS A 4 7.16 7.96 -2.09
C LYS A 4 7.71 6.68 -1.48
N ILE A 5 8.80 6.16 -2.05
CA ILE A 5 9.47 4.94 -1.56
C ILE A 5 10.07 5.18 -0.17
N GLU A 6 10.67 6.34 0.07
CA GLU A 6 11.21 6.71 1.39
C GLU A 6 10.11 6.76 2.45
N PHE A 7 8.97 7.38 2.14
CA PHE A 7 7.80 7.39 3.02
C PHE A 7 7.31 5.96 3.33
N ILE A 8 7.20 5.10 2.32
CA ILE A 8 6.71 3.72 2.50
C ILE A 8 7.66 2.91 3.39
N VAL A 9 8.96 2.89 3.06
CA VAL A 9 9.96 2.12 3.79
C VAL A 9 10.14 2.64 5.23
N GLY A 10 9.99 3.94 5.44
CA GLY A 10 10.08 4.55 6.77
C GLY A 10 8.88 4.25 7.68
N ASN A 11 7.68 4.02 7.13
CA ASN A 11 6.46 3.86 7.91
C ASN A 11 5.96 2.40 7.98
N PHE A 12 6.36 1.53 7.04
CA PHE A 12 5.87 0.15 6.95
C PHE A 12 7.01 -0.86 7.02
N ASP A 13 6.75 -1.97 7.71
CA ASP A 13 7.67 -3.10 7.74
C ASP A 13 7.40 -3.98 6.51
N LEU A 14 8.20 -3.78 5.46
CA LEU A 14 8.13 -4.58 4.23
C LEU A 14 8.76 -5.96 4.38
N ARG A 15 9.28 -6.34 5.56
CA ARG A 15 9.85 -7.68 5.78
C ARG A 15 8.71 -8.69 5.92
N GLY A 16 8.75 -9.74 5.12
CA GLY A 16 7.70 -10.78 5.14
C GLY A 16 6.42 -10.36 4.44
N LEU A 17 6.54 -9.69 3.29
CA LEU A 17 5.45 -9.45 2.33
C LEU A 17 4.59 -10.72 2.17
N GLY A 18 3.26 -10.54 2.19
CA GLY A 18 2.27 -11.61 2.08
C GLY A 18 2.19 -12.57 3.26
N LYS A 19 3.06 -12.46 4.27
CA LYS A 19 3.08 -13.35 5.45
C LYS A 19 2.61 -12.67 6.72
N LYS A 20 2.81 -11.35 6.83
CA LYS A 20 2.42 -10.54 7.98
C LYS A 20 1.91 -9.18 7.53
N CYS A 21 1.10 -8.57 8.38
CA CYS A 21 0.70 -7.17 8.24
C CYS A 21 1.94 -6.26 8.25
N ASN A 22 2.07 -5.40 7.26
CA ASN A 22 3.20 -4.46 7.11
C ASN A 22 3.13 -3.28 8.07
N PHE A 23 2.10 -3.18 8.91
CA PHE A 23 2.09 -2.18 9.98
C PHE A 23 3.12 -2.54 11.06
N HIS A 24 3.98 -1.60 11.41
CA HIS A 24 5.06 -1.81 12.37
C HIS A 24 4.55 -2.41 13.70
N GLY A 25 5.20 -3.49 14.15
CA GLY A 25 4.83 -4.19 15.38
C GLY A 25 3.59 -5.07 15.26
N CYS A 26 2.96 -5.19 14.08
CA CYS A 26 1.84 -6.09 13.88
C CYS A 26 2.32 -7.51 13.50
N SER A 27 1.93 -8.51 14.28
CA SER A 27 2.20 -9.93 14.00
C SER A 27 1.02 -10.66 13.34
N LYS A 28 -0.09 -9.95 13.08
CA LYS A 28 -1.28 -10.57 12.48
C LYS A 28 -1.05 -10.92 11.01
N TYR A 29 -1.73 -11.97 10.58
CA TYR A 29 -1.79 -12.34 9.18
C TYR A 29 -2.55 -11.26 8.38
N PRO A 30 -2.09 -10.91 7.16
CA PRO A 30 -2.79 -9.96 6.33
C PRO A 30 -4.09 -10.56 5.77
N SER A 31 -5.16 -9.77 5.74
CA SER A 31 -6.41 -10.14 5.07
C SER A 31 -6.64 -9.35 3.78
N LYS A 32 -5.85 -8.29 3.57
CA LYS A 32 -5.94 -7.41 2.41
C LYS A 32 -4.56 -7.11 1.86
N GLU A 33 -4.44 -7.19 0.55
CA GLU A 33 -3.32 -6.63 -0.22
C GLU A 33 -3.79 -5.32 -0.85
N ALA A 34 -3.06 -4.25 -0.58
CA ALA A 34 -3.29 -2.93 -1.10
C ALA A 34 -2.16 -2.60 -2.09
N LEU A 35 -2.46 -2.76 -3.38
CA LEU A 35 -1.57 -2.47 -4.49
C LEU A 35 -1.69 -0.98 -4.83
N ILE A 36 -0.61 -0.25 -4.58
CA ILE A 36 -0.50 1.19 -4.80
C ILE A 36 0.21 1.41 -6.13
N PHE A 37 -0.42 2.21 -7.00
CA PHE A 37 0.11 2.54 -8.31
C PHE A 37 -0.13 4.01 -8.65
N GLU A 38 0.76 4.54 -9.48
CA GLU A 38 0.67 5.88 -10.03
C GLU A 38 0.09 5.80 -11.44
N ILE A 39 -0.85 6.69 -11.76
CA ILE A 39 -1.37 6.89 -13.11
C ILE A 39 -0.98 8.28 -13.58
N ASP A 40 -0.45 8.39 -14.79
CA ASP A 40 -0.15 9.68 -15.42
C ASP A 40 -1.33 10.24 -16.23
N ILE A 41 -1.17 11.44 -16.81
CA ILE A 41 -2.18 12.06 -17.68
C ILE A 41 -2.51 11.25 -18.94
N ARG A 42 -1.64 10.32 -19.35
CA ARG A 42 -1.82 9.45 -20.51
C ARG A 42 -2.54 8.15 -20.15
N GLY A 43 -2.78 7.91 -18.85
CA GLY A 43 -3.36 6.68 -18.33
C GLY A 43 -2.34 5.56 -18.15
N GLU A 44 -1.04 5.83 -18.26
CA GLU A 44 -0.01 4.83 -18.02
C GLU A 44 0.07 4.51 -16.52
N ARG A 45 -0.12 3.23 -16.19
CA ARG A 45 -0.04 2.71 -14.85
C ARG A 45 1.39 2.31 -14.52
N LYS A 46 1.91 2.81 -13.40
CA LYS A 46 3.18 2.42 -12.82
C LYS A 46 2.98 1.93 -11.40
N ASP A 47 3.26 0.65 -11.16
CA ASP A 47 3.18 0.08 -9.83
C ASP A 47 4.25 0.69 -8.91
N VAL A 48 3.85 1.06 -7.70
CA VAL A 48 4.73 1.69 -6.70
C VAL A 48 5.09 0.66 -5.62
N VAL A 49 4.08 0.04 -5.00
CA VAL A 49 4.28 -0.97 -3.95
C VAL A 49 3.01 -1.79 -3.71
N SER A 50 3.16 -3.04 -3.28
CA SER A 50 2.09 -3.81 -2.63
C SER A 50 2.28 -3.80 -1.11
N LEU A 51 1.27 -3.36 -0.36
CA LEU A 51 1.25 -3.42 1.09
C LEU A 51 0.17 -4.39 1.58
N TYR A 52 0.55 -5.28 2.48
CA TYR A 52 -0.30 -6.30 3.08
C TYR A 52 -0.74 -5.85 4.47
N PHE A 53 -2.04 -5.82 4.73
CA PHE A 53 -2.60 -5.37 5.99
C PHE A 53 -3.61 -6.36 6.55
N CYS A 54 -3.70 -6.43 7.88
CA CYS A 54 -4.88 -6.99 8.53
C CYS A 54 -6.02 -5.97 8.43
N GLU A 55 -7.26 -6.45 8.46
CA GLU A 55 -8.47 -5.63 8.27
C GLU A 55 -8.50 -4.36 9.14
N ARG A 56 -8.14 -4.49 10.43
CA ARG A 56 -8.09 -3.35 11.36
C ARG A 56 -7.10 -2.28 10.88
N HIS A 57 -5.86 -2.66 10.56
CA HIS A 57 -4.85 -1.68 10.17
C HIS A 57 -5.16 -1.10 8.80
N TYR A 58 -5.64 -1.91 7.85
CA TYR A 58 -6.11 -1.41 6.57
C TYR A 58 -7.13 -0.27 6.75
N ASN A 59 -8.18 -0.50 7.55
CA ASN A 59 -9.22 0.51 7.78
C ASN A 59 -8.72 1.76 8.51
N LEU A 60 -7.62 1.64 9.27
CA LEU A 60 -7.00 2.76 9.99
C LEU A 60 -6.08 3.61 9.12
N VAL A 61 -5.21 2.98 8.31
CA VAL A 61 -4.10 3.71 7.66
C VAL A 61 -4.33 4.05 6.20
N ILE A 62 -5.24 3.35 5.51
CA ILE A 62 -5.27 3.40 4.04
C ILE A 62 -5.59 4.79 3.48
N LYS A 63 -6.51 5.52 4.12
CA LYS A 63 -6.91 6.86 3.69
C LYS A 63 -5.75 7.84 3.82
N ASP A 64 -5.01 7.77 4.93
CA ASP A 64 -3.87 8.65 5.20
C ASP A 64 -2.69 8.34 4.26
N ILE A 65 -2.44 7.05 3.95
CA ILE A 65 -1.43 6.65 2.97
C ILE A 65 -1.75 7.25 1.60
N ILE A 66 -2.97 7.06 1.09
CA ILE A 66 -3.37 7.56 -0.24
C ILE A 66 -3.25 9.08 -0.29
N LYS A 67 -3.71 9.77 0.75
CA LYS A 67 -3.60 11.22 0.85
C LYS A 67 -2.14 11.65 0.79
N LYS A 68 -1.28 11.04 1.59
CA LYS A 68 0.13 11.42 1.67
C LYS A 68 0.89 11.14 0.38
N LEU A 69 0.61 10.00 -0.26
CA LEU A 69 1.24 9.65 -1.53
C LEU A 69 0.78 10.57 -2.67
N ASN A 70 -0.49 10.99 -2.69
CA ASN A 70 -0.95 12.00 -3.65
C ASN A 70 -0.28 13.37 -3.42
N GLU A 71 -0.04 13.79 -2.17
CA GLU A 71 0.74 15.01 -1.88
C GLU A 71 2.19 14.93 -2.38
N LEU A 72 2.76 13.73 -2.42
CA LEU A 72 4.12 13.46 -2.91
C LEU A 72 4.18 13.19 -4.43
N SER A 73 3.03 13.05 -5.10
CA SER A 73 3.00 12.87 -6.56
C SER A 73 3.31 14.18 -7.27
N GLU A 74 3.98 14.06 -8.42
CA GLU A 74 4.24 15.18 -9.31
C GLU A 74 2.95 15.66 -9.98
N ARG A 75 2.91 16.93 -10.40
CA ARG A 75 1.78 17.48 -11.16
C ARG A 75 1.51 16.63 -12.40
N GLY A 76 0.23 16.26 -12.58
CA GLY A 76 -0.20 15.40 -13.69
C GLY A 76 -0.14 13.91 -13.39
N LYS A 77 0.22 13.51 -12.16
CA LYS A 77 0.15 12.12 -11.71
C LYS A 77 -0.81 12.01 -10.54
N ARG A 78 -1.50 10.88 -10.44
CA ARG A 78 -2.39 10.54 -9.33
C ARG A 78 -2.05 9.17 -8.77
N ILE A 79 -2.16 9.02 -7.46
CA ILE A 79 -1.98 7.75 -6.79
C ILE A 79 -3.35 7.11 -6.59
N GLU A 80 -3.46 5.88 -7.07
CA GLU A 80 -4.61 5.02 -6.88
C GLU A 80 -4.22 3.75 -6.12
N ILE A 81 -5.25 3.08 -5.61
CA ILE A 81 -5.09 1.85 -4.86
C ILE A 81 -6.09 0.81 -5.32
N GLU A 82 -5.59 -0.40 -5.51
CA GLU A 82 -6.39 -1.58 -5.80
C GLU A 82 -6.25 -2.53 -4.62
N VAL A 83 -7.39 -2.97 -4.09
CA VAL A 83 -7.43 -3.76 -2.86
C VAL A 83 -7.93 -5.14 -3.20
N LYS A 84 -7.10 -6.14 -2.93
CA LYS A 84 -7.43 -7.55 -3.09
C LYS A 84 -7.59 -8.16 -1.72
N GLU A 85 -8.64 -8.95 -1.53
CA GLU A 85 -8.70 -9.81 -0.35
C GLU A 85 -7.67 -10.91 -0.52
N THR A 86 -6.78 -11.06 0.46
CA THR A 86 -5.89 -12.21 0.52
C THR A 86 -6.71 -13.37 1.07
N GLY A 87 -7.62 -13.87 0.24
CA GLY A 87 -8.51 -14.96 0.61
C GLY A 87 -7.71 -16.20 0.94
N TYR A 88 -7.79 -16.66 2.19
CA TYR A 88 -7.65 -18.08 2.45
C TYR A 88 -8.95 -18.74 2.03
N VAL A 89 -8.89 -19.54 0.97
CA VAL A 89 -9.84 -20.64 0.80
C VAL A 89 -9.51 -21.63 1.92
N THR A 90 -10.28 -21.61 3.00
CA THR A 90 -10.28 -22.70 3.97
C THR A 90 -10.97 -23.89 3.31
N TYR A 91 -10.20 -24.91 2.92
CA TYR A 91 -10.72 -26.24 2.59
C TYR A 91 -11.07 -26.99 3.88
#